data_AF-A0A7V6JKU6-F1
#
_entry.id   AF-A0A7V6JKU6-F1
#
_cell.length_a   1.000
_cell.length_b   1.000
_cell.length_c   1.000
_cell.angle_alpha   90.00
_cell.angle_beta   90.00
_cell.angle_gamma   90.00
#
_symmetry.space_group_name_H-M   'P 1'
#
loop_
_entity.id
_entity.type
_entity.pdbx_description
1 polymer ?
#
loop_
_entity_poly.entity_id
_entity_poly.type
_entity_poly.pdbx_seq_one_letter_code
_entity_poly.pdbx_strand_id
1 'polypeptide(L)'
;MNEKNTTSRFRNLVNSTIRKFTELNVHSKLMLKIGTIVFLAFLLLALFITVSFMAGFSFFGGQIKIIEWIVIYSFRFWVMLIFGSLILDILIKR
;
A
#
# COMPACT_ATOMS: atom_id res chain seq x y z
N MET A 1 18.22 -19.43 -23.74
CA MET A 1 18.74 -18.06 -23.98
C MET A 1 17.57 -17.09 -24.24
N ASN A 2 16.83 -16.68 -23.20
CA ASN A 2 15.72 -15.70 -23.31
C ASN A 2 15.46 -14.88 -22.02
N GLU A 3 16.14 -15.16 -20.91
CA GLU A 3 15.91 -14.48 -19.62
C GLU A 3 16.42 -13.03 -19.59
N LYS A 4 17.45 -12.69 -20.38
CA LYS A 4 18.02 -11.33 -20.37
C LYS A 4 17.05 -10.24 -20.89
N ASN A 5 16.07 -10.61 -21.71
CA ASN A 5 15.19 -9.67 -22.40
C ASN A 5 13.90 -9.34 -21.63
N THR A 6 13.41 -10.29 -20.82
CA THR A 6 12.28 -10.05 -19.91
C THR A 6 12.71 -9.19 -18.73
N THR A 7 13.88 -9.44 -18.15
CA THR A 7 14.41 -8.65 -17.03
C THR A 7 14.75 -7.21 -17.44
N SER A 8 15.21 -6.97 -18.67
CA SER A 8 15.50 -5.62 -19.18
C SER A 8 14.22 -4.79 -19.41
N ARG A 9 13.16 -5.41 -19.95
CA ARG A 9 11.84 -4.77 -20.10
C ARG A 9 11.22 -4.44 -18.75
N PHE A 10 11.29 -5.37 -17.79
CA PHE A 10 10.77 -5.14 -16.45
C PHE A 10 11.52 -3.99 -15.75
N ARG A 11 12.85 -3.96 -15.89
CA ARG A 11 13.70 -2.89 -15.35
C ARG A 11 13.40 -1.54 -15.99
N ASN A 12 13.09 -1.49 -17.29
CA ASN A 12 12.68 -0.26 -17.96
C ASN A 12 11.30 0.24 -17.51
N LEU A 13 10.34 -0.67 -17.30
CA LEU A 13 9.03 -0.32 -16.73
C LEU A 13 9.15 0.21 -15.31
N VAL A 14 9.92 -0.48 -14.46
CA VAL A 14 10.21 -0.06 -13.09
C VAL A 14 10.90 1.30 -13.08
N ASN A 15 11.91 1.52 -13.92
CA ASN A 15 12.59 2.82 -14.02
C ASN A 15 11.65 3.92 -14.53
N SER A 16 10.75 3.63 -15.47
CA SER A 16 9.77 4.62 -15.94
C SER A 16 8.79 5.00 -14.84
N THR A 17 8.29 4.03 -14.10
CA THR A 17 7.40 4.26 -12.94
C THR A 17 8.14 5.02 -11.85
N ILE A 18 9.36 4.62 -11.48
CA ILE A 18 10.20 5.33 -10.51
C ILE A 18 10.38 6.78 -10.95
N ARG A 19 10.75 7.03 -12.21
CA ARG A 19 10.99 8.38 -12.73
C ARG A 19 9.72 9.25 -12.67
N LYS A 20 8.55 8.69 -13.00
CA LYS A 20 7.26 9.35 -12.80
C LYS A 20 6.97 9.63 -11.31
N PHE A 21 7.31 8.71 -10.41
CA PHE A 21 7.21 8.91 -8.97
C PHE A 21 8.19 9.96 -8.43
N THR A 22 9.37 10.11 -9.04
CA THR A 22 10.36 11.13 -8.66
C THR A 22 9.97 12.52 -9.15
N GLU A 23 9.26 12.59 -10.28
CA GLU A 23 8.68 13.82 -10.86
C GLU A 23 7.32 14.22 -10.26
N LEU A 24 6.79 13.46 -9.29
CA LEU A 24 5.57 13.82 -8.57
C LEU A 24 5.75 15.14 -7.82
N ASN A 25 4.69 15.94 -7.80
CA ASN A 25 4.68 17.18 -7.04
C ASN A 25 4.90 16.91 -5.53
N VAL A 26 5.53 17.85 -4.83
CA VAL A 26 5.93 17.72 -3.41
C VAL A 26 4.73 17.35 -2.53
N HIS A 27 3.55 17.92 -2.81
CA HIS A 27 2.31 17.63 -2.10
C HIS A 27 1.81 16.19 -2.33
N SER A 28 1.79 15.70 -3.58
CA SER A 28 1.42 14.31 -3.88
C SER A 28 2.40 13.31 -3.27
N LYS A 29 3.70 13.62 -3.31
CA LYS A 29 4.73 12.79 -2.69
C LYS A 29 4.58 12.72 -1.17
N LEU A 30 4.24 13.84 -0.52
CA LEU A 30 3.92 13.89 0.92
C LEU A 30 2.68 13.04 1.24
N MET A 31 1.63 13.16 0.44
CA MET A 31 0.39 12.40 0.62
C MET A 31 0.64 10.88 0.52
N LEU A 32 1.40 10.44 -0.47
CA LEU A 32 1.81 9.04 -0.62
C LEU A 32 2.68 8.56 0.54
N LYS A 33 3.61 9.38 1.02
CA LYS A 33 4.48 9.03 2.15
C LYS A 33 3.68 8.85 3.43
N ILE A 34 2.76 9.78 3.73
CA ILE A 34 1.85 9.70 4.87
C ILE A 34 0.95 8.48 4.74
N GLY A 35 0.33 8.27 3.58
CA GLY A 35 -0.52 7.11 3.31
C GLY A 35 0.22 5.78 3.48
N THR A 36 1.49 5.71 3.06
CA THR A 36 2.33 4.52 3.23
C THR A 36 2.65 4.26 4.70
N ILE A 37 2.99 5.29 5.48
CA ILE A 37 3.26 5.16 6.92
C ILE A 37 2.00 4.69 7.67
N VAL A 38 0.85 5.31 7.36
CA VAL A 38 -0.44 4.94 7.97
C VAL A 38 -0.79 3.49 7.63
N PHE A 39 -0.61 3.07 6.39
CA PHE A 39 -0.87 1.69 5.98
C PHE A 39 0.07 0.70 6.67
N LEU A 40 1.36 1.03 6.79
CA LEU A 40 2.31 0.20 7.53
C LEU A 40 1.88 0.00 8.99
N ALA A 41 1.38 1.06 9.64
CA ALA A 41 0.86 0.98 11.00
C ALA A 41 -0.36 0.04 11.10
N PHE A 42 -1.31 0.14 10.17
CA PHE A 42 -2.45 -0.79 10.11
C PHE A 42 -2.03 -2.24 9.83
N LEU A 43 -0.99 -2.44 9.02
CA LEU A 43 -0.46 -3.76 8.69
C LEU A 43 0.20 -4.42 9.92
N LEU A 44 0.98 -3.65 10.69
CA LEU A 44 1.54 -4.09 11.97
C LEU A 44 0.44 -4.40 13.00
N LEU A 45 -0.61 -3.58 13.05
CA LEU A 45 -1.75 -3.82 13.92
C LEU A 45 -2.47 -5.14 13.55
N ALA A 46 -2.73 -5.37 12.26
CA ALA A 46 -3.35 -6.60 11.77
C ALA A 46 -2.48 -7.84 12.05
N LEU A 47 -1.16 -7.72 11.87
CA LEU A 47 -0.20 -8.77 12.22
C LEU A 47 -0.26 -9.09 13.72
N PHE A 48 -0.23 -8.06 14.57
CA PHE A 48 -0.32 -8.22 16.02
C PHE A 48 -1.60 -8.96 16.42
N ILE A 49 -2.75 -8.53 15.90
CA ILE A 49 -4.03 -9.19 16.19
C ILE A 49 -4.03 -10.65 15.72
N THR A 50 -3.45 -10.93 14.55
CA THR A 50 -3.35 -12.30 14.01
C THR A 50 -2.47 -13.19 14.90
N VAL A 51 -1.32 -12.68 15.35
CA VAL A 51 -0.43 -13.40 16.27
C VAL A 51 -1.11 -13.62 17.62
N SER A 52 -1.80 -12.62 18.17
CA SER A 52 -2.58 -12.77 19.40
C SER A 52 -3.69 -13.83 19.26
N PHE A 53 -4.35 -13.88 18.11
CA PHE A 53 -5.37 -14.91 17.83
C PHE A 53 -4.74 -16.32 17.76
N MET A 54 -3.62 -16.48 17.05
CA MET A 54 -2.91 -17.76 16.98
C MET A 54 -2.35 -18.21 18.33
N ALA A 55 -1.95 -17.28 19.19
CA ALA A 55 -1.46 -17.55 20.54
C ALA A 55 -2.56 -18.00 21.51
N GLY A 56 -3.81 -18.17 21.05
CA GLY A 56 -4.90 -18.73 21.85
C GLY A 56 -5.50 -17.75 22.85
N PHE A 57 -5.29 -16.44 22.68
CA PHE A 57 -6.00 -15.44 23.48
C PHE A 57 -7.51 -15.54 23.19
N SER A 58 -8.23 -16.23 24.09
CA SER A 58 -9.65 -16.56 24.01
C SER A 58 -10.60 -15.35 24.06
N PHE A 59 -10.08 -14.12 24.03
CA PHE A 59 -10.88 -12.88 24.01
C PHE A 59 -11.62 -12.67 22.66
N PHE A 60 -11.17 -13.34 21.59
CA PHE A 60 -11.66 -13.14 20.22
C PHE A 60 -12.47 -14.33 19.68
N GLY A 61 -13.13 -15.10 20.55
CA GLY A 61 -14.06 -16.16 20.14
C GLY A 61 -15.14 -15.62 19.20
N GLY A 62 -15.03 -15.94 17.90
CA GLY A 62 -15.98 -15.52 16.86
C GLY A 62 -15.64 -14.22 16.10
N GLN A 63 -14.54 -13.53 16.43
CA GLN A 63 -14.21 -12.21 15.85
C GLN A 63 -13.29 -12.25 14.62
N ILE A 64 -13.14 -13.40 13.96
CA ILE A 64 -12.35 -13.55 12.72
C ILE A 64 -12.81 -12.53 11.65
N LYS A 65 -14.12 -12.25 11.60
CA LYS A 65 -14.70 -11.22 10.72
C LYS A 65 -14.19 -9.80 11.00
N ILE A 66 -13.88 -9.45 12.25
CA ILE A 66 -13.36 -8.12 12.61
C ILE A 66 -11.94 -7.96 12.09
N ILE A 67 -11.12 -9.01 12.19
CA ILE A 67 -9.76 -9.03 11.64
C ILE A 67 -9.83 -8.89 10.11
N GLU A 68 -10.69 -9.67 9.47
CA GLU A 68 -10.93 -9.60 8.03
C GLU A 68 -11.36 -8.20 7.59
N TRP A 69 -12.29 -7.57 8.32
CA TRP A 69 -12.74 -6.20 8.03
C TRP A 69 -11.61 -5.20 8.20
N ILE A 70 -10.84 -5.26 9.28
CA ILE A 70 -9.70 -4.36 9.51
C ILE A 70 -8.71 -4.45 8.35
N VAL A 71 -8.38 -5.66 7.89
CA VAL A 71 -7.46 -5.88 6.77
C VAL A 71 -8.04 -5.33 5.47
N ILE A 72 -9.27 -5.72 5.12
CA ILE A 72 -9.91 -5.32 3.84
C ILE A 72 -10.12 -3.81 3.77
N TYR A 73 -10.64 -3.18 4.83
CA TYR A 73 -10.91 -1.74 4.84
C TYR A 73 -9.62 -0.93 4.89
N SER A 74 -8.60 -1.36 5.63
CA SER A 74 -7.28 -0.70 5.61
C SER A 74 -6.64 -0.77 4.22
N PHE A 75 -6.75 -1.92 3.55
CA PHE A 75 -6.25 -2.08 2.19
C PHE A 75 -7.02 -1.21 1.18
N ARG A 76 -8.36 -1.20 1.25
CA ARG A 76 -9.19 -0.33 0.41
C ARG A 76 -8.86 1.15 0.60
N PHE A 77 -8.70 1.59 1.84
CA PHE A 77 -8.33 2.97 2.17
C PHE A 77 -6.97 3.32 1.57
N TRP A 78 -5.98 2.43 1.66
CA TRP A 78 -4.67 2.64 1.08
C TRP A 78 -4.70 2.76 -0.45
N VAL A 79 -5.45 1.88 -1.12
CA VAL A 79 -5.63 1.93 -2.57
C VAL A 79 -6.30 3.26 -2.98
N MET A 80 -7.36 3.69 -2.27
CA MET A 80 -7.99 5.00 -2.51
C MET A 80 -7.02 6.17 -2.33
N LEU A 81 -6.13 6.11 -1.34
CA LEU A 81 -5.11 7.14 -1.11
C LEU A 81 -4.10 7.23 -2.26
N ILE A 82 -3.67 6.09 -2.80
CA ILE A 82 -2.76 6.06 -3.96
C ILE A 82 -3.44 6.68 -5.18
N PHE A 83 -4.66 6.24 -5.50
CA PHE A 83 -5.40 6.79 -6.64
C PHE A 83 -5.73 8.27 -6.44
N GLY A 84 -6.12 8.68 -5.23
CA GLY A 84 -6.35 10.08 -4.88
C GLY A 84 -5.10 10.93 -5.07
N SER A 85 -3.93 10.45 -4.66
CA SER A 85 -2.66 11.14 -4.89
C SER A 85 -2.29 11.21 -6.38
N LEU A 86 -2.55 10.18 -7.16
CA LEU A 86 -2.31 10.19 -8.61
C LEU A 86 -3.24 11.18 -9.32
N ILE A 87 -4.52 11.23 -8.94
CA ILE A 87 -5.49 12.20 -9.46
C ILE A 87 -5.04 13.62 -9.11
N LEU A 88 -4.64 13.86 -7.86
CA LEU A 88 -4.15 15.18 -7.42
C LEU A 88 -2.93 15.62 -8.24
N ASP A 89 -1.99 14.71 -8.53
CA ASP A 89 -0.83 15.01 -9.35
C ASP A 89 -1.22 15.36 -10.80
N ILE A 90 -2.12 14.60 -11.42
CA ILE A 90 -2.65 14.89 -12.75
C ILE A 90 -3.36 16.25 -12.78
N LEU A 91 -4.11 16.58 -11.74
CA LEU A 91 -4.86 17.83 -11.64
C LEU A 91 -3.95 19.05 -11.48
N ILE A 92 -2.87 18.94 -10.70
CA ILE A 92 -1.92 20.05 -10.47
C ILE A 92 -0.97 20.24 -11.66
N LYS A 93 -0.67 19.18 -12.43
CA LYS A 93 0.22 19.25 -13.60
C LYS A 93 -0.48 19.75 -14.87
N ARG A 94 -1.79 20.03 -14.81
CA ARG A 94 -2.59 20.61 -15.90
C ARG A 94 -2.89 22.08 -15.61
#